data_AF-A0A0T5NME0-F1
#
_entry.id   AF-A0A0T5NME0-F1
#
_cell.length_a   1.000
_cell.length_b   1.000
_cell.length_c   1.000
_cell.angle_alpha   90.00
_cell.angle_beta   90.00
_cell.angle_gamma   90.00
#
_symmetry.space_group_name_H-M   'P 1'
#
loop_
_entity.id
_entity.type
_entity.pdbx_description
1 polymer ?
#
loop_
_entity_poly.entity_id
_entity_poly.type
_entity_poly.pdbx_seq_one_letter_code
_entity_poly.pdbx_strand_id
1 'polypeptide(L)'
;HETNPALNLTTAVTTFSSGQVINFATAENYESIRFTTTSSGFSFLTIDSLSASVTCYLEGTGIATPQGRVAVEDLQPGDQILTAEGGTTTVRW
;
A
#
# COMPACT_ATOMS: atom_id res chain seq x y z
N HIS A 1 -7.87 1.35 16.66
CA HIS A 1 -7.16 2.38 15.88
C HIS A 1 -5.68 2.02 15.90
N GLU A 2 -5.33 0.97 15.16
CA GLU A 2 -3.92 0.60 14.99
C GLU A 2 -3.38 1.40 13.81
N THR A 3 -2.35 2.21 14.07
CA THR A 3 -1.64 2.99 13.06
C THR A 3 -1.04 2.03 12.05
N ASN A 4 -1.42 2.14 10.76
CA ASN A 4 -0.73 1.44 9.68
C ASN A 4 0.78 1.76 9.81
N PRO A 5 1.66 0.77 10.08
CA PRO A 5 3.09 1.04 10.28
C PRO A 5 3.75 1.62 9.02
N ALA A 6 3.13 1.47 7.85
CA ALA A 6 3.56 2.11 6.60
C ALA A 6 3.26 3.61 6.53
N LEU A 7 2.30 4.14 7.31
CA LEU A 7 1.93 5.57 7.29
C LEU A 7 3.06 6.49 7.74
N ASN A 8 4.11 5.95 8.37
CA ASN A 8 5.24 6.74 8.88
C ASN A 8 6.60 6.34 8.27
N LEU A 9 6.62 5.56 7.18
CA LEU A 9 7.88 5.20 6.54
C LEU A 9 8.43 6.42 5.78
N THR A 10 9.41 7.08 6.38
CA THR A 10 10.14 8.19 5.75
C THR A 10 11.53 7.73 5.36
N THR A 11 11.79 7.66 4.05
CA THR A 11 13.14 7.43 3.53
C THR A 11 13.74 8.76 3.09
N ALA A 12 14.82 9.20 3.76
CA ALA A 12 15.58 10.37 3.35
C ALA A 12 16.71 9.96 2.42
N VAL A 13 16.77 10.57 1.23
CA VAL A 13 17.88 10.42 0.28
C VAL A 13 18.54 11.79 0.13
N THR A 14 19.79 11.90 0.57
CA THR A 14 20.55 13.17 0.60
C THR A 14 21.48 13.34 -0.59
N THR A 15 21.75 12.28 -1.35
CA THR A 15 22.54 12.30 -2.58
C THR A 15 21.85 11.43 -3.62
N PHE A 16 21.72 11.95 -4.84
CA PHE A 16 21.14 11.22 -5.97
C PHE A 16 22.19 11.01 -7.07
N SER A 17 22.25 9.80 -7.61
CA SER A 17 22.99 9.50 -8.84
C SER A 17 22.03 9.09 -9.95
N SER A 18 22.43 9.29 -11.21
CA SER A 18 21.72 8.72 -12.36
C SER A 18 21.51 7.21 -12.17
N GLY A 19 20.28 6.73 -12.33
CA GLY A 19 19.93 5.31 -12.21
C GLY A 19 19.81 4.77 -10.77
N GLN A 20 19.73 5.64 -9.76
CA GLN A 20 19.52 5.20 -8.38
C GLN A 20 18.13 4.56 -8.17
N VAL A 21 18.10 3.35 -7.62
CA VAL A 21 16.88 2.66 -7.22
C VAL A 21 16.64 2.86 -5.72
N ILE A 22 15.49 3.43 -5.35
CA ILE A 22 15.06 3.56 -3.95
C ILE A 22 14.09 2.43 -3.65
N ASN A 23 14.54 1.43 -2.91
CA ASN A 23 13.71 0.32 -2.47
C ASN A 23 13.02 0.69 -1.15
N PHE A 24 11.71 0.86 -1.20
CA PHE A 24 10.88 0.92 0.01
C PHE A 24 10.60 -0.52 0.45
N ALA A 25 11.51 -1.05 1.26
CA ALA A 25 11.26 -2.30 1.94
C ALA A 25 10.16 -2.05 2.98
N THR A 26 9.16 -2.91 2.98
CA THR A 26 8.09 -3.02 3.99
C THR A 26 6.97 -1.99 3.91
N ALA A 27 5.99 -2.28 3.05
CA ALA A 27 4.57 -2.09 3.36
C ALA A 27 3.78 -2.95 2.38
N GLU A 28 2.98 -3.90 2.89
CA GLU A 28 2.12 -4.71 2.02
C GLU A 28 1.03 -3.89 1.34
N ASN A 29 0.82 -2.63 1.75
CA ASN A 29 -0.07 -1.67 1.11
C ASN A 29 0.40 -0.22 1.37
N TYR A 30 0.53 0.58 0.32
CA TYR A 30 0.74 2.04 0.42
C TYR A 30 -0.59 2.76 0.18
N GLU A 31 -1.01 3.64 1.10
CA GLU A 31 -2.18 4.50 0.89
C GLU A 31 -1.85 5.68 -0.04
N SER A 32 -0.63 6.22 0.09
CA SER A 32 -0.11 7.26 -0.80
C SER A 32 1.42 7.20 -0.89
N ILE A 33 1.97 7.71 -1.99
CA ILE A 33 3.41 7.92 -2.20
C ILE A 33 3.64 9.43 -2.32
N ARG A 34 4.45 10.01 -1.42
CA ARG A 34 4.74 11.44 -1.40
C ARG A 34 6.24 11.71 -1.50
N PHE A 35 6.63 12.53 -2.48
CA PHE A 35 7.99 13.06 -2.61
C PHE A 35 8.04 14.50 -2.11
N THR A 36 9.00 14.82 -1.24
CA THR A 36 9.24 16.19 -0.75
C THR A 36 10.72 16.51 -0.93
N THR A 37 11.04 17.57 -1.66
CA THR A 37 12.41 18.07 -1.80
C THR A 37 12.71 19.02 -0.63
N THR A 38 13.89 18.87 0.00
CA THR A 38 14.31 19.71 1.15
C THR A 38 15.40 20.72 0.80
N SER A 39 15.81 20.83 -0.47
CA SER A 39 16.89 21.72 -0.90
C SER A 39 16.39 23.05 -1.46
N SER A 40 17.14 24.12 -1.19
CA SER A 40 16.85 25.49 -1.62
C SER A 40 17.50 25.90 -2.95
N GLY A 41 18.11 24.96 -3.68
CA GLY A 41 18.95 25.26 -4.85
C GLY A 41 18.63 24.51 -6.14
N PHE A 42 17.88 23.40 -6.08
CA PHE A 42 17.45 22.63 -7.24
C PHE A 42 15.99 22.21 -7.06
N SER A 43 15.10 22.70 -7.93
CA SER A 43 13.64 22.58 -7.76
C SER A 43 12.99 21.47 -8.59
N PHE A 44 13.77 20.56 -9.17
CA PHE A 44 13.24 19.49 -10.02
C PHE A 44 13.69 18.11 -9.55
N LEU A 45 12.73 17.21 -9.39
CA LEU A 45 12.90 15.78 -9.20
C LEU A 45 12.52 15.10 -10.51
N THR A 46 13.48 14.43 -11.15
CA THR A 46 13.20 13.61 -12.34
C THR A 46 12.95 12.18 -11.89
N ILE A 47 11.78 11.64 -12.25
CA ILE A 47 11.40 10.25 -11.99
C ILE A 47 11.27 9.56 -13.35
N ASP A 48 12.26 8.74 -13.70
CA ASP A 48 12.25 8.03 -14.99
C ASP A 48 11.21 6.90 -15.01
N SER A 49 10.95 6.28 -13.87
CA SER A 49 9.86 5.31 -13.71
C SER A 49 9.41 5.19 -12.25
N LEU A 50 8.11 4.93 -12.07
CA LEU A 50 7.47 4.60 -10.79
C LEU A 50 6.54 3.42 -11.03
N SER A 51 6.76 2.31 -10.33
CA SER A 51 5.87 1.15 -10.35
C SER A 51 5.14 1.04 -9.01
N ALA A 52 3.82 1.04 -9.06
CA ALA A 52 2.95 0.76 -7.92
C ALA A 52 1.84 -0.20 -8.36
N SER A 53 1.54 -1.18 -7.51
CA SER A 53 0.45 -2.12 -7.72
C SER A 53 -0.66 -1.80 -6.73
N VAL A 54 -1.87 -1.57 -7.25
CA VAL A 54 -3.07 -1.39 -6.44
C VAL A 54 -4.00 -2.56 -6.71
N THR A 55 -4.50 -3.17 -5.64
CA THR A 55 -5.55 -4.19 -5.74
C THR A 55 -6.90 -3.49 -5.77
N CYS A 56 -7.65 -3.67 -6.86
CA CYS A 56 -8.99 -3.12 -7.04
C CYS A 56 -9.99 -4.25 -7.29
N TYR A 57 -11.20 -4.12 -6.74
CA TYR A 57 -12.31 -5.04 -6.95
C TYR A 57 -13.51 -4.28 -7.54
N LEU A 58 -14.29 -4.98 -8.37
CA LEU A 58 -15.58 -4.46 -8.86
C LEU A 58 -16.65 -4.62 -7.76
N GLU A 59 -17.65 -3.76 -7.79
CA GLU A 59 -18.87 -3.92 -6.97
C GLU A 59 -19.45 -5.33 -7.16
N GLY A 60 -19.92 -5.93 -6.07
CA GLY A 60 -20.45 -7.29 -6.04
C GLY A 60 -19.38 -8.39 -6.10
N THR A 61 -18.08 -8.04 -6.09
CA THR A 61 -17.02 -9.06 -6.01
C THR A 61 -17.12 -9.82 -4.70
N GLY A 62 -17.48 -11.09 -4.76
CA GLY A 62 -17.64 -11.94 -3.57
C GLY A 62 -16.30 -12.39 -3.00
N ILE A 63 -15.94 -11.87 -1.82
CA ILE A 63 -14.77 -12.26 -1.02
C ILE A 63 -15.14 -13.46 -0.15
N ALA A 64 -14.28 -14.48 -0.14
CA ALA A 64 -14.52 -15.68 0.64
C ALA A 64 -14.27 -15.43 2.13
N THR A 65 -15.28 -15.67 2.97
CA THR A 65 -15.21 -15.63 4.44
C THR A 65 -15.53 -17.02 5.01
N PRO A 66 -15.19 -17.30 6.27
CA PRO A 66 -15.59 -18.55 6.93
C PRO A 66 -17.11 -18.79 6.95
N GLN A 67 -17.92 -17.73 6.83
CA GLN A 67 -19.39 -17.77 6.87
C GLN A 67 -20.03 -17.79 5.47
N GLY A 68 -19.24 -17.64 4.40
CA GLY A 68 -19.74 -17.58 3.02
C GLY A 68 -19.07 -16.47 2.20
N ARG A 69 -19.53 -16.24 0.97
CA ARG A 69 -19.05 -15.08 0.19
C ARG A 69 -19.79 -13.81 0.59
N VAL A 70 -19.05 -12.74 0.80
CA VAL A 70 -19.54 -11.39 1.12
C VAL A 70 -19.06 -10.44 0.03
N ALA A 71 -19.91 -9.53 -0.45
CA ALA A 71 -19.49 -8.54 -1.44
C ALA A 71 -18.40 -7.62 -0.86
N VAL A 72 -17.45 -7.17 -1.68
CA VAL A 72 -16.30 -6.39 -1.20
C VAL A 72 -16.71 -5.09 -0.50
N GLU A 73 -17.79 -4.47 -0.96
CA GLU A 73 -18.36 -3.24 -0.41
C GLU A 73 -19.15 -3.45 0.90
N ASP A 74 -19.56 -4.69 1.20
CA ASP A 74 -20.31 -5.03 2.42
C ASP A 74 -19.37 -5.41 3.58
N LEU A 75 -18.12 -5.77 3.30
CA LEU A 75 -17.12 -6.13 4.31
C LEU A 75 -16.86 -4.97 5.27
N GLN A 76 -16.77 -5.30 6.56
CA GLN A 76 -16.50 -4.35 7.64
C GLN A 76 -15.12 -4.59 8.26
N PRO A 77 -14.49 -3.54 8.82
CA PRO A 77 -13.24 -3.71 9.56
C PRO A 77 -13.45 -4.68 10.73
N GLY A 78 -12.59 -5.70 10.80
CA GLY A 78 -12.71 -6.79 11.76
C GLY A 78 -13.26 -8.10 11.18
N ASP A 79 -13.86 -8.09 10.00
CA ASP A 79 -14.35 -9.31 9.34
C ASP A 79 -13.21 -10.27 8.99
N GLN A 80 -13.47 -11.57 9.12
CA GLN A 80 -12.52 -12.62 8.73
C GLN A 80 -12.71 -13.02 7.27
N ILE A 81 -11.62 -13.04 6.52
CA ILE A 81 -11.57 -13.52 5.14
C ILE A 81 -10.62 -14.71 5.04
N LEU A 82 -10.87 -15.59 4.06
CA LEU A 82 -10.04 -16.76 3.78
C LEU A 82 -8.86 -16.37 2.89
N THR A 83 -7.66 -16.86 3.23
CA THR A 83 -6.46 -16.69 2.40
C THR A 83 -6.31 -17.85 1.42
N ALA A 84 -5.60 -17.62 0.31
CA ALA A 84 -5.39 -18.66 -0.73
C ALA A 84 -4.60 -19.88 -0.21
N GLU A 85 -3.78 -19.66 0.82
CA GLU A 85 -3.03 -20.69 1.56
C GLU A 85 -3.88 -21.48 2.57
N GLY A 86 -5.19 -21.19 2.67
CA GLY A 86 -6.14 -21.92 3.51
C GLY A 86 -6.26 -21.39 4.94
N GLY A 87 -5.65 -20.25 5.25
CA GLY A 87 -5.76 -19.56 6.53
C GLY A 87 -6.90 -18.54 6.57
N THR A 88 -6.92 -17.72 7.63
CA THR A 88 -7.79 -16.54 7.73
C THR A 88 -6.98 -15.29 8.03
N THR A 89 -7.45 -14.15 7.52
CA THR A 89 -6.94 -12.82 7.88
C THR A 89 -8.10 -11.86 8.10
N THR A 90 -7.82 -10.66 8.58
CA THR A 90 -8.83 -9.69 9.01
C THR A 90 -8.87 -8.47 8.11
N VAL A 91 -10.09 -8.06 7.72
CA VAL A 91 -10.36 -6.80 7.01
C VAL A 91 -9.99 -5.61 7.90
N ARG A 92 -9.31 -4.61 7.32
CA ARG A 92 -8.74 -3.48 8.09
C ARG A 92 -9.32 -2.10 7.76
N TRP A 93 -10.00 -1.95 6.63
CA TRP A 93 -10.56 -0.68 6.17
C TRP A 93 -12.00 -0.50 6.63
#